data_AF-A0A1S1NKY9-F1
#
_entry.id   AF-A0A1S1NKY9-F1
#
_cell.length_a   1.000
_cell.length_b   1.000
_cell.length_c   1.000
_cell.angle_alpha   90.00
_cell.angle_beta   90.00
_cell.angle_gamma   90.00
#
_symmetry.space_group_name_H-M   'P 1'
#
loop_
_entity.id
_entity.type
_entity.pdbx_description
1 polymer ?
#
loop_
_entity_poly.entity_id
_entity_poly.type
_entity_poly.pdbx_seq_one_letter_code
_entity_poly.pdbx_strand_id
1 'polypeptide(L)' 'MPDETTDPEYTPGGVPTFDAVREKIETRYGAAQGAAELDAETAAGAAVDEQFEARQRAAAERLEQIRASMRENKP' A
#
# COMPACT_ATOMS: atom_id res chain seq x y z
N MET A 1 -10.13 -48.81 12.49
CA MET A 1 -8.89 -48.01 12.42
C MET A 1 -9.34 -46.55 12.36
N PRO A 2 -8.87 -45.64 13.23
CA PRO A 2 -9.21 -44.24 13.07
C PRO A 2 -8.49 -43.68 11.83
N ASP A 3 -9.32 -43.06 11.01
CA ASP A 3 -9.11 -42.15 9.88
C ASP A 3 -7.67 -41.68 9.62
N GLU A 4 -7.07 -42.16 8.54
CA GLU A 4 -5.84 -41.60 7.97
C GLU A 4 -6.26 -40.48 7.01
N THR A 5 -6.78 -39.38 7.58
CA THR A 5 -6.96 -38.14 6.82
C THR A 5 -5.58 -37.65 6.42
N THR A 6 -5.16 -37.94 5.20
CA THR A 6 -4.10 -37.19 4.53
C THR A 6 -4.60 -35.75 4.46
N ASP A 7 -4.24 -34.95 5.44
CA ASP A 7 -4.48 -33.51 5.40
C ASP A 7 -3.70 -33.00 4.17
N PRO A 8 -4.37 -32.53 3.11
CA PRO A 8 -3.68 -32.11 1.88
C PRO A 8 -2.67 -30.98 2.15
N GLU A 9 -2.83 -30.32 3.30
CA GLU A 9 -2.03 -29.18 3.72
C GLU A 9 -0.75 -29.59 4.48
N TYR A 10 -0.75 -30.75 5.15
CA TYR A 10 0.38 -31.22 5.97
C TYR A 10 0.63 -32.74 5.84
N THR A 11 1.89 -33.12 5.70
CA THR A 11 2.32 -34.52 5.82
C THR A 11 2.02 -35.08 7.23
N PRO A 12 1.97 -36.42 7.42
CA PRO A 12 1.79 -37.02 8.74
C PRO A 12 2.83 -36.61 9.79
N GLY A 13 4.01 -36.17 9.35
CA GLY A 13 5.06 -35.61 10.23
C GLY A 13 4.86 -34.14 10.58
N GLY A 14 3.75 -33.52 10.20
CA GLY A 14 3.43 -32.11 10.44
C GLY A 14 4.18 -31.12 9.53
N VAL A 15 4.90 -31.61 8.52
CA VAL A 15 5.58 -30.75 7.54
C VAL A 15 4.60 -30.34 6.45
N PRO A 16 4.47 -29.04 6.11
CA PRO A 16 3.60 -28.58 5.01
C PRO A 16 3.93 -29.28 3.69
N THR A 17 2.91 -29.59 2.90
CA THR A 17 3.11 -30.13 1.55
C THR A 17 3.59 -29.03 0.59
N PHE A 18 4.19 -29.42 -0.53
CA PHE A 18 4.60 -28.47 -1.57
C PHE A 18 3.41 -27.67 -2.11
N ASP A 19 2.28 -28.34 -2.32
CA ASP A 19 1.06 -27.71 -2.83
C ASP A 19 0.53 -26.66 -1.85
N ALA A 20 0.54 -26.95 -0.53
CA ALA A 20 0.13 -25.99 0.50
C ALA A 20 1.03 -24.74 0.54
N VAL A 21 2.34 -24.93 0.41
CA VAL A 21 3.28 -23.80 0.35
C VAL A 21 3.06 -22.98 -0.92
N ARG A 22 2.83 -23.63 -2.07
CA ARG A 22 2.55 -22.96 -3.35
C ARG A 22 1.27 -22.11 -3.25
N GLU A 23 0.17 -22.71 -2.81
CA GLU A 23 -1.11 -22.02 -2.66
C GLU A 23 -1.03 -20.82 -1.70
N LYS A 24 -0.28 -20.96 -0.60
CA LYS A 24 -0.05 -19.88 0.36
C LYS A 24 0.78 -18.74 -0.24
N ILE A 25 1.77 -19.04 -1.08
CA ILE A 25 2.55 -18.03 -1.79
C ILE A 25 1.67 -17.30 -2.81
N GLU A 26 0.92 -18.03 -3.62
CA GLU A 26 0.03 -17.47 -4.64
C GLU A 26 -1.03 -16.56 -4.01
N THR A 27 -1.66 -17.00 -2.91
CA THR A 27 -2.65 -16.21 -2.17
C THR A 27 -2.04 -14.92 -1.61
N ARG A 28 -0.86 -15.00 -0.98
CA ARG A 28 -0.17 -13.82 -0.43
C ARG A 28 0.26 -12.86 -1.52
N TYR A 29 0.75 -13.38 -2.65
CA TYR A 29 1.16 -12.58 -3.78
C TYR A 29 -0.03 -11.83 -4.39
N GLY A 30 -1.14 -12.52 -4.67
CA GLY A 30 -2.36 -11.90 -5.17
C GLY A 30 -2.95 -10.85 -4.21
N ALA A 31 -2.97 -11.15 -2.91
CA ALA A 31 -3.41 -10.20 -1.89
C ALA A 31 -2.51 -8.97 -1.82
N ALA A 32 -1.17 -9.13 -1.85
CA ALA A 32 -0.23 -8.01 -1.83
C ALA A 32 -0.38 -7.09 -3.05
N GLN A 33 -0.65 -7.69 -4.22
CA GLN A 33 -0.87 -6.92 -5.45
C GLN A 33 -2.12 -6.05 -5.37
N GLY A 34 -3.22 -6.55 -4.80
CA GLY A 34 -4.46 -5.76 -4.61
C GLY A 34 -4.46 -4.85 -3.39
N ALA A 35 -3.69 -5.18 -2.34
CA ALA A 35 -3.65 -4.42 -1.09
C ALA A 35 -3.11 -3.01 -1.29
N ALA A 36 -2.16 -2.79 -2.20
CA ALA A 36 -1.63 -1.44 -2.48
C ALA A 36 -2.70 -0.50 -3.07
N GLU A 37 -3.60 -1.03 -3.91
CA GLU A 37 -4.72 -0.28 -4.47
C GLU A 37 -5.78 0.01 -3.39
N LEU A 38 -6.13 -1.01 -2.59
CA LEU A 38 -7.06 -0.87 -1.46
C LEU A 38 -6.56 0.11 -0.39
N ASP A 39 -5.27 0.07 -0.03
CA ASP A 39 -4.65 0.98 0.94
C ASP A 39 -4.71 2.44 0.48
N ALA A 40 -4.54 2.69 -0.82
CA ALA A 40 -4.68 4.03 -1.40
C ALA A 40 -6.14 4.55 -1.32
N GLU A 41 -7.12 3.66 -1.46
CA GLU A 41 -8.55 3.99 -1.34
C GLU A 41 -9.06 4.09 0.11
N THR A 42 -8.22 3.76 1.11
CA THR A 42 -8.60 3.94 2.52
C THR A 42 -8.71 5.41 2.90
N ALA A 43 -9.51 5.71 3.93
CA ALA A 43 -9.59 7.06 4.51
C ALA A 43 -8.22 7.60 5.00
N ALA A 44 -7.29 6.71 5.37
CA ALA A 44 -5.92 7.08 5.72
C ALA A 44 -5.10 7.47 4.48
N GLY A 45 -5.24 6.75 3.37
CA GLY A 45 -4.64 7.10 2.07
C GLY A 45 -5.12 8.46 1.56
N ALA A 46 -6.44 8.67 1.55
CA ALA A 46 -7.04 9.95 1.17
C ALA A 46 -6.54 11.13 2.03
N ALA A 47 -6.34 10.92 3.33
CA ALA A 47 -5.81 11.96 4.23
C ALA A 47 -4.34 12.30 3.97
N VAL A 48 -3.53 11.35 3.50
CA VAL A 48 -2.13 11.59 3.12
C VAL A 48 -2.07 12.40 1.82
N ASP A 49 -2.90 12.05 0.84
CA ASP A 49 -3.00 12.77 -0.43
C ASP A 49 -3.48 14.21 -0.22
N GLU A 50 -4.51 14.42 0.60
CA GLU A 50 -5.00 15.76 0.95
C GLU A 50 -3.90 16.60 1.62
N GLN A 51 -3.13 16.02 2.55
CA GLN A 51 -1.99 16.71 3.17
C GLN A 51 -0.91 17.08 2.17
N PHE A 52 -0.62 16.20 1.21
CA PHE A 52 0.34 16.46 0.15
C PHE A 52 -0.12 17.61 -0.74
N GLU A 53 -1.37 17.58 -1.21
CA GLU A 53 -1.95 18.67 -2.01
C GLU A 53 -1.99 20.01 -1.27
N ALA A 54 -2.33 20.00 0.02
CA ALA A 54 -2.33 21.21 0.84
C ALA A 54 -0.92 21.83 0.93
N ARG A 55 0.13 21.01 1.12
CA ARG A 55 1.52 21.47 1.13
C ARG A 55 1.94 22.04 -0.22
N GLN A 56 1.57 21.37 -1.31
CA GLN A 56 1.87 21.83 -2.67
C GLN A 56 1.21 23.19 -2.98
N ARG A 57 -0.06 23.36 -2.59
CA ARG A 57 -0.78 24.65 -2.72
C ARG A 57 -0.12 25.75 -1.90
N ALA A 58 0.19 25.49 -0.64
CA ALA A 58 0.86 26.47 0.22
C ALA A 58 2.24 26.87 -0.32
N ALA A 59 3.01 25.91 -0.86
CA ALA A 59 4.29 26.19 -1.49
C ALA A 59 4.13 27.05 -2.77
N ALA A 60 3.14 26.74 -3.60
CA ALA A 60 2.85 27.50 -4.82
C ALA A 60 2.45 28.95 -4.50
N GLU A 61 1.55 29.16 -3.53
CA GLU A 61 1.13 30.48 -3.07
C GLU A 61 2.32 31.28 -2.52
N ARG A 62 3.18 30.63 -1.72
CA ARG A 62 4.36 31.28 -1.18
C ARG A 62 5.34 31.72 -2.28
N LEU A 63 5.53 30.89 -3.30
CA LEU A 63 6.36 31.24 -4.45
C LEU A 63 5.77 32.41 -5.25
N GLU A 64 4.45 32.48 -5.38
CA GLU A 64 3.77 33.60 -6.03
C GLU A 64 3.97 34.91 -5.26
N GLN A 65 3.80 34.89 -3.94
CA GLN A 65 4.08 36.05 -3.07
C GLN A 65 5.52 36.54 -3.22
N ILE A 66 6.50 35.63 -3.26
CA ILE A 66 7.91 35.98 -3.46
C ILE A 66 8.11 36.64 -4.84
N ARG A 67 7.52 36.08 -5.90
CA ARG A 67 7.62 36.66 -7.25
C ARG A 67 6.98 38.04 -7.33
N ALA A 68 5.84 38.25 -6.66
CA ALA A 68 5.18 39.56 -6.59
C ALA A 68 6.07 40.57 -5.87
N SER A 69 6.58 40.22 -4.68
CA SER A 69 7.54 41.05 -3.92
C SER A 69 8.77 41.44 -4.73
N MET A 70 9.34 40.51 -5.51
CA MET A 70 10.50 40.78 -6.37
C MET A 70 10.17 41.73 -7.54
N ARG A 71 8.92 41.74 -8.03
CA ARG A 71 8.47 42.66 -9.08
C ARG A 71 8.20 44.06 -8.52
N GLU A 72 7.62 44.17 -7.32
CA GLU A 72 7.36 45.44 -6.64
C GLU A 72 8.65 46.12 -6.17
N ASN A 73 9.64 45.34 -5.73
CA ASN A 73 10.94 45.85 -5.28
C ASN A 73 11.92 46.12 -6.44
N LYS A 74 11.43 46.24 -7.68
CA LYS A 74 12.25 46.60 -8.83
C LYS A 74 12.25 48.13 -8.99
N PRO A 75 13.42 48.79 -8.98
CA PRO A 75 13.53 50.24 -9.16
C PRO A 75 13.12 50.70 -10.56
#